data_AF-A0A9W6TU34-F1
#
_entry.id   AF-A0A9W6TU34-F1
#
_cell.length_a   1.000
_cell.length_b   1.000
_cell.length_c   1.000
_cell.angle_alpha   90.00
_cell.angle_beta   90.00
_cell.angle_gamma   90.00
#
_symmetry.space_group_name_H-M   'P 1'
#
loop_
_entity.id
_entity.type
_entity.pdbx_description
1 polymer ?
#
loop_
_entity_poly.entity_id
_entity_poly.type
_entity_poly.pdbx_seq_one_letter_code
_entity_poly.pdbx_strand_id
1 'polypeptide(L)'
;MLCLVALLGLQVLSTGVSAATYSVEAYFSDAVCTTGSAYQVNAVEAANCTAQSCSSDSAASSGDGSDAKLVECSSDFESIMATMLSGSSYVMIARFEGDNCSGWYYSYGTTQLGLCVRDKY
;
A
#
# COMPACT_ATOMS: atom_id res chain seq x y z
N MET A 1 26.71 -52.51 20.89
CA MET A 1 27.29 -51.41 20.09
C MET A 1 26.26 -50.28 20.11
N LEU A 2 26.56 -49.22 20.85
CA LEU A 2 25.71 -48.03 21.04
C LEU A 2 25.45 -47.33 19.70
N CYS A 3 24.24 -46.84 19.48
CA CYS A 3 24.05 -45.63 18.68
C CYS A 3 22.98 -44.76 19.34
N LEU A 4 23.45 -43.89 20.22
CA LEU A 4 22.69 -42.83 20.87
C LEU A 4 22.51 -41.71 19.83
N VAL A 5 21.35 -41.60 19.19
CA VAL A 5 21.06 -40.46 18.32
C VAL A 5 20.53 -39.33 19.19
N ALA A 6 21.39 -38.35 19.45
CA ALA A 6 21.07 -37.14 20.20
C ALA A 6 19.96 -36.35 19.49
N LEU A 7 18.83 -36.13 20.18
CA LEU A 7 17.90 -35.05 19.86
C LEU A 7 18.60 -33.72 20.18
N LEU A 8 19.29 -33.14 19.21
CA LEU A 8 19.69 -31.74 19.24
C LEU A 8 18.53 -30.91 18.69
N GLY A 9 17.86 -30.21 19.61
CA GLY A 9 16.75 -29.32 19.34
C GLY A 9 17.14 -28.26 18.32
N LEU A 10 16.42 -28.26 17.20
CA LEU A 10 16.42 -27.16 16.24
C LEU A 10 15.59 -26.02 16.85
N GLN A 11 16.22 -25.20 17.67
CA GLN A 11 15.63 -23.94 18.09
C GLN A 11 15.69 -23.01 16.87
N VAL A 12 14.61 -23.02 16.09
CA VAL A 12 14.36 -21.99 15.09
C VAL A 12 14.22 -20.69 15.88
N LEU A 13 15.31 -19.95 15.99
CA LEU A 13 15.31 -18.54 16.32
C LEU A 13 14.49 -17.88 15.21
N SER A 14 13.17 -17.83 15.41
CA SER A 14 12.30 -16.91 14.71
C SER A 14 12.81 -15.53 15.11
N THR A 15 13.74 -15.00 14.31
CA THR A 15 14.02 -13.57 14.30
C THR A 15 12.69 -12.95 13.96
N GLY A 16 11.99 -12.46 14.98
CA GLY A 16 10.79 -11.68 14.80
C GLY A 16 11.17 -10.51 13.92
N VAL A 17 10.97 -10.67 12.62
CA VAL A 17 10.90 -9.55 11.70
C VAL A 17 9.75 -8.75 12.25
N SER A 18 10.07 -7.63 12.93
CA SER A 18 9.08 -6.64 13.27
C SER A 18 8.35 -6.35 11.97
N ALA A 19 7.07 -6.71 11.89
CA ALA A 19 6.29 -6.45 10.69
C ALA A 19 6.38 -4.95 10.43
N ALA A 20 6.93 -4.58 9.28
CA ALA A 20 7.01 -3.17 8.90
C ALA A 20 5.58 -2.63 8.86
N THR A 21 5.36 -1.50 9.53
CA THR A 21 4.08 -0.79 9.47
C THR A 21 4.13 0.14 8.27
N TYR A 22 3.18 0.00 7.36
CA TYR A 22 3.02 0.85 6.20
C TYR A 22 1.87 1.84 6.41
N SER A 23 2.06 3.06 5.91
CA SER A 23 1.01 4.05 5.74
C SER A 23 0.48 3.92 4.32
N VAL A 24 -0.79 3.59 4.19
CA VAL A 24 -1.51 3.51 2.91
C VAL A 24 -2.45 4.71 2.83
N GLU A 25 -2.20 5.64 1.91
CA GLU A 25 -3.10 6.78 1.70
C GLU A 25 -3.90 6.58 0.42
N ALA A 26 -5.21 6.70 0.53
CA ALA A 26 -6.16 6.59 -0.57
C ALA A 26 -6.85 7.92 -0.83
N TYR A 27 -6.98 8.26 -2.10
CA TYR A 27 -7.58 9.51 -2.56
C TYR A 27 -8.87 9.23 -3.34
N PHE A 28 -9.91 9.96 -2.99
CA PHE A 28 -11.25 9.84 -3.53
C PHE A 28 -11.66 11.16 -4.16
N SER A 29 -12.40 11.10 -5.26
CA SER A 29 -12.89 12.28 -5.99
C SER A 29 -14.12 12.90 -5.33
N ASP A 30 -14.57 12.37 -4.20
CA ASP A 30 -15.65 12.92 -3.40
C ASP A 30 -15.11 13.38 -2.03
N ALA A 31 -15.89 14.19 -1.32
CA ALA A 31 -15.46 14.76 -0.04
C ALA A 31 -15.59 13.80 1.15
N VAL A 32 -16.13 12.60 0.94
CA VAL A 32 -16.59 11.70 2.03
C VAL A 32 -16.18 10.23 1.85
N CYS A 33 -15.33 9.92 0.86
CA CYS A 33 -14.82 8.58 0.54
C CYS A 33 -15.95 7.56 0.35
N THR A 34 -17.04 7.98 -0.30
CA THR A 34 -18.25 7.15 -0.52
C THR A 34 -18.28 6.52 -1.90
N THR A 35 -17.57 7.12 -2.87
CA THR A 35 -17.30 6.50 -4.16
C THR A 35 -16.51 5.23 -3.90
N GLY A 36 -17.13 4.07 -4.10
CA GLY A 36 -16.68 2.76 -3.58
C GLY A 36 -15.29 2.27 -4.01
N SER A 37 -14.49 3.09 -4.72
CA SER A 37 -13.07 2.85 -4.95
C SER A 37 -12.32 4.17 -5.05
N ALA A 38 -11.13 4.21 -4.44
CA ALA A 38 -10.18 5.30 -4.59
C ALA A 38 -9.71 5.42 -6.04
N TYR A 39 -9.45 6.64 -6.51
CA TYR A 39 -8.86 6.83 -7.85
C TYR A 39 -7.34 6.67 -7.82
N GLN A 40 -6.73 6.86 -6.65
CA GLN A 40 -5.31 6.77 -6.41
C GLN A 40 -5.05 6.23 -5.01
N VAL A 41 -4.04 5.38 -4.86
CA VAL A 41 -3.57 4.90 -3.57
C VAL A 41 -2.05 4.90 -3.57
N ASN A 42 -1.41 5.34 -2.50
CA ASN A 42 0.02 5.22 -2.28
C ASN A 42 0.29 4.39 -1.02
N ALA A 43 1.47 3.80 -0.93
CA ALA A 43 1.94 3.17 0.30
C ALA A 43 3.42 3.47 0.51
N VAL A 44 3.78 3.79 1.75
CA VAL A 44 5.14 4.04 2.21
C VAL A 44 5.37 3.39 3.56
N GLU A 45 6.61 3.01 3.87
CA GLU A 45 6.97 2.53 5.20
C GLU A 45 6.85 3.68 6.21
N ALA A 46 6.16 3.44 7.32
CA ALA A 46 5.88 4.45 8.32
C ALA A 46 5.88 3.81 9.72
N ALA A 47 7.03 3.88 10.39
CA ALA A 47 7.21 3.35 11.76
C ALA A 47 6.18 3.90 12.77
N ASN A 48 5.70 5.13 12.57
CA ASN A 48 4.70 5.80 13.40
C ASN A 48 3.43 6.14 12.60
N CYS A 49 2.93 5.20 11.81
CA CYS A 49 1.70 5.40 11.06
C CYS A 49 0.53 5.79 11.99
N THR A 50 -0.23 6.82 11.61
CA THR A 50 -1.43 7.26 12.31
C THR A 50 -2.60 7.16 11.34
N ALA A 51 -3.53 6.25 11.61
CA ALA A 51 -4.72 6.09 10.80
C ALA A 51 -5.55 7.37 10.85
N GLN A 52 -6.11 7.75 9.71
CA GLN A 52 -6.93 8.94 9.57
C GLN A 52 -8.22 8.56 8.87
N SER A 53 -9.35 8.86 9.49
CA SER A 53 -10.66 8.78 8.84
C SER A 53 -10.72 9.70 7.63
N CYS A 54 -11.61 9.37 6.69
CA CYS A 54 -11.83 10.16 5.50
C CYS A 54 -12.02 11.66 5.80
N SER A 55 -11.26 12.52 5.12
CA SER A 55 -11.37 13.97 5.27
C SER A 55 -11.00 14.71 3.97
N SER A 56 -11.82 15.70 3.59
CA SER A 56 -11.58 16.61 2.47
C SER A 56 -10.61 17.76 2.76
N ASP A 57 -10.16 17.92 4.02
CA ASP A 57 -9.16 18.92 4.42
C ASP A 57 -7.72 18.49 4.12
N SER A 58 -7.58 17.34 3.48
CA SER A 58 -6.27 16.79 3.14
C SER A 58 -5.81 17.42 1.84
N ALA A 59 -4.69 18.13 1.91
CA ALA A 59 -3.99 18.71 0.77
C ALA A 59 -3.55 17.61 -0.23
N ALA A 60 -4.49 17.06 -0.99
CA ALA A 60 -4.20 16.22 -2.14
C ALA A 60 -3.39 17.10 -3.08
N SER A 61 -2.08 16.85 -3.17
CA SER A 61 -1.12 17.72 -3.83
C SER A 61 -1.28 17.74 -5.36
N SER A 62 -2.39 17.20 -5.88
CA SER A 62 -2.60 16.95 -7.31
C SER A 62 -4.05 17.02 -7.82
N GLY A 63 -5.05 17.43 -7.00
CA GLY A 63 -6.46 17.45 -7.43
C GLY A 63 -7.22 18.68 -6.92
N ASP A 64 -8.26 19.09 -7.68
CA ASP A 64 -9.17 20.18 -7.34
C ASP A 64 -9.61 20.08 -5.87
N GLY A 65 -9.75 21.22 -5.18
CA GLY A 65 -9.87 21.33 -3.71
C GLY A 65 -11.13 20.72 -3.05
N SER A 66 -11.61 19.58 -3.53
CA SER A 66 -12.73 18.77 -3.04
C SER A 66 -12.37 17.30 -2.81
N ASP A 67 -11.16 16.86 -3.16
CA ASP A 67 -10.71 15.48 -2.98
C ASP A 67 -10.56 15.12 -1.50
N ALA A 68 -10.99 13.92 -1.12
CA ALA A 68 -10.80 13.38 0.22
C ALA A 68 -9.68 12.35 0.30
N LYS A 69 -9.03 12.31 1.47
CA LYS A 69 -8.00 11.32 1.81
C LYS A 69 -8.44 10.45 2.97
N LEU A 70 -8.15 9.15 2.85
CA LEU A 70 -8.19 8.16 3.91
C LEU A 70 -6.77 7.65 4.14
N VAL A 71 -6.36 7.45 5.41
CA VAL A 71 -5.07 6.84 5.74
C VAL A 71 -5.30 5.60 6.57
N GLU A 72 -4.80 4.46 6.08
CA GLU A 72 -4.80 3.19 6.80
C GLU A 72 -3.39 2.75 7.15
N CYS A 73 -3.22 2.19 8.34
CA CYS A 73 -1.97 1.60 8.79
C CYS A 73 -2.06 0.09 8.70
N SER A 74 -1.16 -0.53 7.94
CA SER A 74 -1.19 -1.98 7.68
C SER A 74 0.20 -2.56 7.59
N SER A 75 0.36 -3.84 7.96
CA SER A 75 1.56 -4.62 7.64
C SER A 75 1.47 -5.33 6.28
N ASP A 76 0.30 -5.32 5.67
CA ASP A 76 0.01 -5.86 4.33
C ASP A 76 -0.54 -4.71 3.48
N PHE A 77 0.36 -3.88 2.95
CA PHE A 77 -0.04 -2.74 2.14
C PHE A 77 -0.65 -3.18 0.80
N GLU A 78 -0.20 -4.31 0.23
CA GLU A 78 -0.64 -4.76 -1.10
C GLU A 78 -2.13 -5.10 -1.10
N SER A 79 -2.59 -5.87 -0.11
CA SER A 79 -4.01 -6.23 0.00
C SER A 79 -4.89 -5.01 0.26
N ILE A 80 -4.43 -4.06 1.08
CA ILE A 80 -5.19 -2.83 1.37
C ILE A 80 -5.30 -1.96 0.12
N MET A 81 -4.17 -1.73 -0.57
CA MET A 81 -4.17 -0.97 -1.82
C MET A 81 -5.08 -1.62 -2.88
N ALA A 82 -4.99 -2.94 -3.05
CA ALA A 82 -5.84 -3.68 -4.00
C ALA A 82 -7.32 -3.56 -3.64
N THR A 83 -7.67 -3.64 -2.35
CA THR A 83 -9.05 -3.48 -1.87
C THR A 83 -9.58 -2.08 -2.19
N MET A 84 -8.80 -1.04 -1.89
CA MET A 84 -9.18 0.36 -2.13
C MET A 84 -9.37 0.69 -3.62
N LEU A 85 -8.65 0.00 -4.52
CA LEU A 85 -8.73 0.19 -5.98
C LEU A 85 -9.74 -0.73 -6.68
N SER A 86 -10.24 -1.78 -6.00
CA SER A 86 -10.94 -2.92 -6.61
C SER A 86 -12.26 -2.59 -7.34
N GLY A 87 -12.86 -1.43 -7.11
CA GLY A 87 -14.08 -0.99 -7.80
C GLY A 87 -13.88 -0.62 -9.28
N SER A 88 -12.66 -0.70 -9.81
CA SER A 88 -12.34 -0.40 -11.21
C SER A 88 -11.11 -1.19 -11.69
N SER A 89 -10.84 -1.17 -13.00
CA SER A 89 -9.53 -1.62 -13.49
C SER A 89 -8.44 -0.69 -12.96
N TYR A 90 -7.37 -1.25 -12.40
CA TYR A 90 -6.29 -0.50 -11.79
C TYR A 90 -4.93 -1.05 -12.21
N VAL A 91 -3.90 -0.21 -12.04
CA VAL A 91 -2.49 -0.63 -12.08
C VAL A 91 -1.87 -0.27 -10.75
N MET A 92 -1.04 -1.17 -10.23
CA MET A 92 -0.17 -0.94 -9.09
C MET A 92 1.29 -1.08 -9.54
N ILE A 93 2.12 -0.16 -9.07
CA ILE A 93 3.55 -0.10 -9.34
C ILE A 93 4.24 -0.09 -7.98
N ALA A 94 5.10 -1.07 -7.74
CA ALA A 94 5.97 -1.13 -6.58
C ALA A 94 7.40 -0.77 -7.00
N ARG A 95 8.04 0.13 -6.26
CA ARG A 95 9.45 0.43 -6.40
C ARG A 95 10.22 -0.29 -5.30
N PHE A 96 11.26 -0.99 -5.73
CA PHE A 96 12.23 -1.64 -4.87
C PHE A 96 13.58 -0.92 -5.01
N GLU A 97 14.36 -0.95 -3.95
CA GLU A 97 15.70 -0.40 -3.82
C GLU A 97 16.66 -1.43 -3.23
N GLY A 98 17.95 -1.13 -3.30
CA GLY A 98 19.04 -2.00 -2.86
C GLY A 98 19.45 -3.05 -3.89
N ASP A 99 20.55 -3.73 -3.57
CA ASP A 99 21.08 -4.80 -4.42
C ASP A 99 20.06 -5.94 -4.51
N ASN A 100 19.76 -6.38 -5.73
CA ASN A 100 18.76 -7.42 -6.02
C ASN A 100 17.30 -7.05 -5.70
N CYS A 101 16.95 -5.76 -5.62
CA CYS A 101 15.57 -5.29 -5.39
C CYS A 101 14.95 -5.82 -4.08
N SER A 102 15.76 -6.01 -3.04
CA SER A 102 15.30 -6.64 -1.80
C SER A 102 14.57 -5.68 -0.84
N GLY A 103 14.81 -4.37 -0.94
CA GLY A 103 14.18 -3.37 -0.09
C GLY A 103 12.98 -2.77 -0.81
N TRP A 104 11.76 -3.09 -0.40
CA TRP A 104 10.61 -2.33 -0.88
C TRP A 104 10.73 -0.86 -0.41
N TYR A 105 10.42 0.10 -1.29
CA TYR A 105 10.59 1.53 -0.99
C TYR A 105 9.26 2.30 -1.00
N TYR A 106 8.47 2.19 -2.07
CA TYR A 106 7.11 2.71 -2.10
C TYR A 106 6.27 1.94 -3.12
N SER A 107 4.94 2.03 -2.98
CA SER A 107 3.99 1.60 -3.99
C SER A 107 3.03 2.71 -4.35
N TYR A 108 2.59 2.70 -5.60
CA TYR A 108 1.61 3.62 -6.15
C TYR A 108 0.59 2.83 -6.97
N GLY A 109 -0.68 3.14 -6.82
CA GLY A 109 -1.75 2.56 -7.61
C GLY A 109 -2.72 3.63 -8.11
N THR A 110 -3.29 3.40 -9.28
CA THR A 110 -4.25 4.31 -9.91
C THR A 110 -5.26 3.55 -10.76
N THR A 111 -6.49 4.05 -10.80
CA THR A 111 -7.51 3.64 -11.76
C THR A 111 -7.49 4.48 -13.04
N GLN A 112 -6.76 5.61 -13.02
CA GLN A 112 -6.65 6.53 -14.14
C GLN A 112 -5.40 6.23 -14.96
N LEU A 113 -5.55 5.42 -16.01
CA LEU A 113 -4.49 5.14 -16.98
C LEU A 113 -4.51 6.18 -18.11
N GLY A 114 -4.19 7.43 -17.77
CA GLY A 114 -4.19 8.56 -18.69
C GLY A 114 -5.57 8.90 -19.27
N LEU A 115 -5.60 9.86 -20.18
CA LEU A 115 -6.82 10.23 -20.90
C LEU A 115 -6.99 9.29 -22.09
N CYS A 116 -8.18 8.71 -22.24
CA CYS A 116 -8.59 8.10 -23.50
C CYS A 116 -8.65 9.20 -24.57
N VAL A 117 -7.58 9.34 -25.35
CA VAL A 117 -7.55 10.27 -26.49
C VAL A 117 -8.27 9.57 -27.64
N ARG A 118 -9.60 9.73 -27.70
CA ARG A 118 -10.32 9.52 -28.96
C ARG A 118 -9.69 10.45 -29.99
N ASP A 119 -9.33 9.91 -31.15
CA ASP A 119 -8.73 10.61 -32.28
C ASP A 119 -7.21 10.87 -32.17
N LYS A 120 -6.42 9.85 -31.79
CA LYS A 120 -5.04 9.76 -32.31
C LYS A 120 -5.07 8.99 -33.63
N TYR A 121 -4.75 9.72 -34.71
CA TYR A 121 -4.71 9.37 -36.13
C TYR A 121 -5.98 9.71 -36.92
#